data_AF-A0A3A8PYN9-F1
#
_entry.id   AF-A0A3A8PYN9-F1
#
_cell.length_a   1.000
_cell.length_b   1.000
_cell.length_c   1.000
_cell.angle_alpha   90.00
_cell.angle_beta   90.00
_cell.angle_gamma   90.00
#
_symmetry.space_group_name_H-M   'P 1'
#
loop_
_entity.id
_entity.type
_entity.pdbx_description
1 polymer ?
#
loop_
_entity_poly.entity_id
_entity_poly.type
_entity_poly.pdbx_seq_one_letter_code
_entity_poly.pdbx_strand_id
1 'polypeptide(L)'
;MSFFGFGSKTPKSKQSEASSEAAPKETFQAVTVEHLRTLMPRLAGARLKELLPHLNDAMSEGGINTPRRQAAFLAQIAHESAEFRYFEELASGHAYERRKDLGNTQPGDGARYKGRGPIQITGRTNYRAAGEALDLDLENNPTRAADPDVGFRTAVWFWNSRNLNKHADKGEFDAITRRINGGYNGKASRDSYYQRALRLLAK
;
A
#
# COMPACT_ATOMS: atom_id res chain seq x y z
N MET A 1 57.94 37.99 -46.16
CA MET A 1 58.08 38.44 -44.76
C MET A 1 57.86 37.24 -43.86
N SER A 2 58.86 36.95 -43.03
CA SER A 2 58.90 35.91 -41.99
C SER A 2 57.71 35.99 -41.02
N PHE A 3 57.32 34.86 -40.40
CA PHE A 3 57.65 34.58 -38.99
C PHE A 3 57.26 33.14 -38.60
N PHE A 4 58.19 32.48 -37.92
CA PHE A 4 58.07 31.23 -37.16
C PHE A 4 57.12 31.41 -35.95
N GLY A 5 56.58 30.31 -35.40
CA GLY A 5 56.38 30.26 -33.95
C GLY A 5 55.39 29.25 -33.36
N PHE A 6 55.96 28.16 -32.84
CA PHE A 6 55.58 27.45 -31.61
C PHE A 6 54.22 26.75 -31.48
N GLY A 7 54.29 25.41 -31.49
CA GLY A 7 53.28 24.55 -30.91
C GLY A 7 53.28 24.61 -29.37
N SER A 8 52.08 24.48 -28.81
CA SER A 8 51.86 24.13 -27.42
C SER A 8 50.87 22.97 -27.37
N LYS A 9 51.40 21.77 -27.08
CA LYS A 9 50.57 20.61 -26.73
C LYS A 9 50.04 20.84 -25.32
N THR A 10 48.76 21.15 -25.19
CA THR A 10 48.03 21.10 -23.93
C THR A 10 47.90 19.63 -23.48
N PRO A 11 48.21 19.28 -22.22
CA PRO A 11 47.96 17.92 -21.73
C PRO A 11 46.45 17.72 -21.54
N LYS A 12 45.90 16.67 -22.14
CA LYS A 12 44.54 16.18 -21.83
C LYS A 12 44.48 15.79 -20.36
N SER A 13 43.65 16.49 -19.60
CA SER A 13 43.28 16.10 -18.23
C SER A 13 42.59 14.73 -18.26
N LYS A 14 43.16 13.75 -17.56
CA LYS A 14 42.48 12.50 -17.24
C LYS A 14 41.34 12.83 -16.27
N GLN A 15 40.10 12.85 -16.76
CA GLN A 15 38.96 12.68 -15.87
C GLN A 15 38.88 11.21 -15.49
N SER A 16 39.08 10.93 -14.21
CA SER A 16 38.77 9.64 -13.61
C SER A 16 37.26 9.49 -13.56
N GLU A 17 36.71 8.67 -14.45
CA GLU A 17 35.36 8.13 -14.28
C GLU A 17 35.40 7.17 -13.09
N ALA A 18 35.08 7.70 -11.92
CA ALA A 18 34.64 6.88 -10.80
C ALA A 18 33.25 6.38 -11.17
N SER A 19 33.18 5.16 -11.69
CA SER A 19 31.93 4.42 -11.87
C SER A 19 31.25 4.33 -10.51
N SER A 20 30.19 5.13 -10.30
CA SER A 20 29.30 4.91 -9.16
C SER A 20 28.58 3.60 -9.42
N GLU A 21 29.03 2.55 -8.76
CA GLU A 21 28.31 1.29 -8.70
C GLU A 21 26.94 1.60 -8.08
N ALA A 22 25.90 1.59 -8.92
CA ALA A 22 24.54 1.81 -8.44
C ALA A 22 24.24 0.73 -7.40
N ALA A 23 23.85 1.17 -6.20
CA ALA A 23 23.41 0.26 -5.15
C ALA A 23 22.41 -0.75 -5.74
N PRO A 24 22.47 -2.04 -5.35
CA PRO A 24 21.60 -3.07 -5.91
C PRO A 24 20.15 -2.59 -5.81
N LYS A 25 19.45 -2.53 -6.95
CA LYS A 25 18.00 -2.34 -6.93
C LYS A 25 17.42 -3.53 -6.20
N GLU A 26 16.97 -3.34 -4.95
CA GLU A 26 16.30 -4.39 -4.20
C GLU A 26 15.16 -4.94 -5.07
N THR A 27 15.30 -6.20 -5.47
CA THR A 27 14.27 -6.92 -6.22
C THR A 27 13.14 -7.27 -5.28
N PHE A 28 11.90 -6.96 -5.66
CA PHE A 28 10.72 -7.28 -4.87
C PHE A 28 10.71 -8.75 -4.47
N GLN A 29 10.73 -9.02 -3.15
CA GLN A 29 10.58 -10.36 -2.62
C GLN A 29 9.11 -10.55 -2.19
N ALA A 30 8.40 -11.39 -2.93
CA ALA A 30 7.02 -11.72 -2.63
C ALA A 30 6.88 -12.39 -1.26
N VAL A 31 5.79 -12.10 -0.54
CA VAL A 31 5.47 -12.85 0.69
C VAL A 31 4.92 -14.23 0.33
N THR A 32 5.11 -15.20 1.23
CA THR A 32 4.70 -16.60 1.01
C THR A 32 3.50 -16.99 1.86
N VAL A 33 3.00 -18.20 1.62
CA VAL A 33 1.95 -18.81 2.45
C VAL A 33 2.38 -18.88 3.92
N GLU A 34 3.62 -19.25 4.18
CA GLU A 34 4.20 -19.38 5.51
C GLU A 34 4.26 -18.03 6.22
N HIS A 35 4.72 -16.99 5.53
CA HIS A 35 4.72 -15.62 6.08
C HIS A 35 3.32 -15.20 6.53
N LEU A 36 2.31 -15.35 5.65
CA LEU A 36 0.94 -14.95 5.97
C LEU A 36 0.32 -15.83 7.05
N ARG A 37 0.60 -17.15 7.09
CA ARG A 37 0.09 -18.04 8.14
C ARG A 37 0.62 -17.65 9.52
N THR A 38 1.88 -17.26 9.62
CA THR A 38 2.48 -16.80 10.89
C THR A 38 1.96 -15.41 11.28
N LEU A 39 1.78 -14.51 10.30
CA LEU A 39 1.29 -13.16 10.56
C LEU A 39 -0.21 -13.12 10.89
N MET A 40 -1.01 -13.95 10.24
CA MET A 40 -2.48 -13.96 10.28
C MET A 40 -3.00 -15.36 10.61
N PRO A 41 -2.80 -15.85 11.85
CA PRO A 41 -3.08 -17.23 12.23
C PRO A 41 -4.57 -17.60 12.20
N ARG A 42 -5.48 -16.64 12.16
CA ARG A 42 -6.94 -16.86 12.06
C ARG A 42 -7.44 -16.89 10.61
N LEU A 43 -6.58 -16.61 9.64
CA LEU A 43 -6.92 -16.69 8.22
C LEU A 43 -6.93 -18.16 7.77
N ALA A 44 -8.07 -18.61 7.24
CA ALA A 44 -8.22 -19.98 6.76
C ALA A 44 -7.25 -20.27 5.60
N GLY A 45 -6.66 -21.48 5.60
CA GLY A 45 -5.62 -21.84 4.63
C GLY A 45 -6.05 -21.77 3.16
N ALA A 46 -7.32 -22.09 2.85
CA ALA A 46 -7.86 -21.96 1.50
C ALA A 46 -7.95 -20.50 1.05
N ARG A 47 -8.52 -19.64 1.91
CA ARG A 47 -8.63 -18.19 1.66
C ARG A 47 -7.25 -17.54 1.53
N LEU A 48 -6.29 -17.94 2.35
CA LEU A 48 -4.91 -17.46 2.24
C LEU A 48 -4.33 -17.73 0.85
N LYS A 49 -4.43 -18.97 0.35
CA LYS A 49 -3.91 -19.36 -0.97
C LYS A 49 -4.57 -18.59 -2.10
N GLU A 50 -5.87 -18.34 -1.99
CA GLU A 50 -6.63 -17.53 -2.94
C GLU A 50 -6.14 -16.06 -2.96
N LEU A 51 -5.93 -15.45 -1.79
CA LEU A 51 -5.58 -14.03 -1.67
C LEU A 51 -4.12 -13.71 -2.00
N LEU A 52 -3.22 -14.65 -1.78
CA LEU A 52 -1.78 -14.44 -1.88
C LEU A 52 -1.30 -13.82 -3.21
N PRO A 53 -1.69 -14.32 -4.39
CA PRO A 53 -1.24 -13.72 -5.65
C PRO A 53 -1.67 -12.25 -5.77
N HIS A 54 -2.96 -11.97 -5.52
CA HIS A 54 -3.51 -10.60 -5.60
C HIS A 54 -2.83 -9.61 -4.65
N LEU A 55 -2.49 -10.06 -3.43
CA LEU A 55 -1.77 -9.25 -2.46
C LEU A 55 -0.36 -8.90 -2.93
N ASN A 56 0.38 -9.89 -3.45
CA ASN A 56 1.74 -9.68 -3.95
C ASN A 56 1.75 -8.78 -5.19
N ASP A 57 0.82 -9.01 -6.13
CA ASP A 57 0.69 -8.20 -7.34
C ASP A 57 0.42 -6.74 -6.98
N ALA A 58 -0.55 -6.47 -6.10
CA ALA A 58 -0.88 -5.12 -5.66
C ALA A 58 0.30 -4.44 -4.93
N MET A 59 1.01 -5.15 -4.04
CA MET A 59 2.18 -4.58 -3.35
C MET A 59 3.31 -4.24 -4.34
N SER A 60 3.54 -5.11 -5.32
CA SER A 60 4.54 -4.92 -6.37
C SER A 60 4.18 -3.71 -7.25
N GLU A 61 2.95 -3.66 -7.79
CA GLU A 61 2.40 -2.53 -8.57
C GLU A 61 2.50 -1.21 -7.79
N GLY A 62 2.22 -1.26 -6.49
CA GLY A 62 2.19 -0.11 -5.61
C GLY A 62 3.53 0.37 -5.06
N GLY A 63 4.65 -0.29 -5.36
CA GLY A 63 5.95 0.04 -4.78
C GLY A 63 6.06 -0.20 -3.27
N ILE A 64 5.24 -1.10 -2.71
CA ILE A 64 5.36 -1.63 -1.34
C ILE A 64 6.36 -2.79 -1.37
N ASN A 65 7.61 -2.45 -1.69
CA ASN A 65 8.58 -3.40 -2.22
C ASN A 65 9.83 -3.62 -1.38
N THR A 66 9.98 -2.91 -0.26
CA THR A 66 11.01 -3.20 0.75
C THR A 66 10.38 -4.00 1.89
N PRO A 67 11.17 -4.81 2.62
CA PRO A 67 10.65 -5.56 3.76
C PRO A 67 9.96 -4.70 4.82
N ARG A 68 10.47 -3.47 5.07
CA ARG A 68 9.85 -2.53 6.02
C ARG A 68 8.50 -2.02 5.55
N ARG A 69 8.37 -1.68 4.26
CA ARG A 69 7.11 -1.27 3.65
C ARG A 69 6.07 -2.38 3.70
N GLN A 70 6.46 -3.59 3.29
CA GLN A 70 5.60 -4.78 3.36
C GLN A 70 5.15 -5.04 4.80
N ALA A 71 6.08 -5.02 5.75
CA ALA A 71 5.75 -5.26 7.16
C ALA A 71 4.73 -4.24 7.71
N ALA A 72 4.95 -2.95 7.45
CA ALA A 72 4.05 -1.90 7.91
C ALA A 72 2.68 -1.98 7.22
N PHE A 73 2.65 -2.19 5.90
CA PHE A 73 1.41 -2.30 5.13
C PHE A 73 0.58 -3.51 5.58
N LEU A 74 1.18 -4.70 5.60
CA LEU A 74 0.53 -5.94 6.00
C LEU A 74 -0.04 -5.85 7.42
N ALA A 75 0.68 -5.22 8.34
CA ALA A 75 0.21 -5.06 9.72
C ALA A 75 -1.05 -4.22 9.83
N GLN A 76 -1.16 -3.15 9.03
CA GLN A 76 -2.33 -2.29 9.02
C GLN A 76 -3.52 -3.02 8.42
N ILE A 77 -3.37 -3.58 7.21
CA ILE A 77 -4.49 -4.25 6.54
C ILE A 77 -4.91 -5.55 7.24
N ALA A 78 -4.00 -6.24 7.96
CA ALA A 78 -4.36 -7.36 8.83
C ALA A 78 -5.29 -6.92 9.96
N HIS A 79 -5.04 -5.77 10.55
CA HIS A 79 -5.91 -5.23 11.60
C HIS A 79 -7.28 -4.82 11.03
N GLU A 80 -7.29 -3.98 9.99
CA GLU A 80 -8.52 -3.39 9.44
C GLU A 80 -9.50 -4.44 8.90
N SER A 81 -8.99 -5.51 8.28
CA SER A 81 -9.81 -6.57 7.69
C SER A 81 -10.05 -7.77 8.62
N ALA A 82 -9.60 -7.65 9.87
CA ALA A 82 -9.56 -8.74 10.84
C ALA A 82 -8.92 -10.02 10.27
N GLU A 83 -7.70 -9.89 9.72
CA GLU A 83 -6.89 -10.93 9.07
C GLU A 83 -7.49 -11.43 7.75
N PHE A 84 -7.94 -10.51 6.90
CA PHE A 84 -8.58 -10.78 5.60
C PHE A 84 -9.84 -11.65 5.67
N ARG A 85 -10.47 -11.74 6.84
CA ARG A 85 -11.75 -12.44 6.99
C ARG A 85 -12.89 -11.63 6.42
N TYR A 86 -12.75 -10.32 6.34
CA TYR A 86 -13.76 -9.41 5.81
C TYR A 86 -13.15 -8.43 4.81
N PHE A 87 -13.68 -8.43 3.58
CA PHE A 87 -13.48 -7.39 2.57
C PHE A 87 -14.72 -6.54 2.32
N GLU A 88 -15.76 -6.77 3.10
CA GLU A 88 -16.92 -5.90 3.12
C GLU A 88 -17.35 -5.81 4.58
N GLU A 89 -17.69 -4.60 5.03
CA GLU A 89 -18.24 -4.46 6.37
C GLU A 89 -19.59 -5.18 6.50
N LEU A 90 -19.83 -5.69 7.70
CA LEU A 90 -21.09 -6.36 8.04
C LEU A 90 -22.23 -5.37 8.29
N ALA A 91 -21.92 -4.10 8.55
CA ALA A 91 -22.94 -3.08 8.76
C ALA A 91 -23.70 -2.79 7.45
N SER A 92 -24.93 -2.29 7.59
CA SER A 92 -25.79 -1.97 6.44
C SER A 92 -25.32 -0.75 5.65
N GLY A 93 -24.38 0.03 6.17
CA GLY A 93 -23.96 1.32 5.61
C GLY A 93 -24.95 2.47 5.86
N HIS A 94 -26.06 2.24 6.58
CA HIS A 94 -27.06 3.28 6.87
C HIS A 94 -26.46 4.49 7.62
N ALA A 95 -25.46 4.27 8.47
CA ALA A 95 -24.74 5.33 9.18
C ALA A 95 -23.97 6.29 8.24
N TYR A 96 -23.73 5.89 6.99
CA TYR A 96 -23.08 6.71 5.97
C TYR A 96 -24.07 7.43 5.05
N GLU A 97 -25.37 7.19 5.21
CA GLU A 97 -26.40 7.83 4.40
C GLU A 97 -26.37 9.35 4.59
N ARG A 98 -26.43 10.10 3.49
CA ARG A 98 -26.37 11.59 3.48
C ARG A 98 -25.13 12.22 4.13
N ARG A 99 -24.06 11.45 4.39
CA ARG A 99 -22.78 11.97 4.88
C ARG A 99 -22.07 12.76 3.79
N LYS A 100 -22.23 14.09 3.82
CA LYS A 100 -21.66 15.02 2.83
C LYS A 100 -20.13 14.97 2.78
N ASP A 101 -19.48 14.75 3.92
CA ASP A 101 -18.02 14.58 4.01
C ASP A 101 -17.51 13.33 3.28
N LEU A 102 -18.38 12.34 3.06
CA LEU A 102 -18.12 11.13 2.29
C LEU A 102 -18.56 11.24 0.82
N GLY A 103 -19.13 12.38 0.43
CA GLY A 103 -19.74 12.57 -0.89
C GLY A 103 -21.07 11.82 -1.07
N ASN A 104 -21.63 11.25 0.00
CA ASN A 104 -22.90 10.54 -0.05
C ASN A 104 -24.03 11.57 -0.05
N THR A 105 -24.44 12.03 -1.23
CA THR A 105 -25.46 13.08 -1.39
C THR A 105 -26.75 12.59 -2.03
N GLN A 106 -26.75 11.37 -2.56
CA GLN A 106 -27.93 10.76 -3.18
C GLN A 106 -28.57 9.73 -2.24
N PRO A 107 -29.90 9.55 -2.27
CA PRO A 107 -30.57 8.49 -1.52
C PRO A 107 -29.98 7.11 -1.84
N GLY A 108 -29.61 6.37 -0.80
CA GLY A 108 -29.06 5.01 -0.90
C GLY A 108 -27.53 4.95 -1.00
N ASP A 109 -26.85 6.11 -1.02
CA ASP A 109 -25.40 6.18 -1.07
C ASP A 109 -24.73 5.51 0.14
N GLY A 110 -25.36 5.54 1.31
CA GLY A 110 -24.80 4.94 2.52
C GLY A 110 -24.55 3.44 2.34
N ALA A 111 -25.56 2.70 1.89
CA ALA A 111 -25.44 1.27 1.63
C ALA A 111 -24.60 0.97 0.38
N ARG A 112 -24.74 1.80 -0.67
CA ARG A 112 -24.01 1.61 -1.94
C ARG A 112 -22.50 1.73 -1.76
N TYR A 113 -22.04 2.73 -1.00
CA TYR A 113 -20.63 3.04 -0.76
C TYR A 113 -20.18 2.70 0.66
N LYS A 114 -20.75 1.63 1.22
CA LYS A 114 -20.32 1.05 2.50
C LYS A 114 -18.87 0.53 2.41
N GLY A 115 -18.23 0.28 3.54
CA GLY A 115 -16.83 -0.13 3.71
C GLY A 115 -16.49 -1.42 2.95
N ARG A 116 -15.47 -1.34 2.07
CA ARG A 116 -14.94 -2.49 1.32
C ARG A 116 -13.41 -2.52 1.22
N GLY A 117 -12.92 -3.71 0.93
CA GLY A 117 -11.50 -4.03 0.79
C GLY A 117 -10.77 -4.14 2.14
N PRO A 118 -9.47 -4.48 2.10
CA PRO A 118 -8.65 -4.66 3.29
C PRO A 118 -8.47 -3.41 4.14
N ILE A 119 -8.67 -2.20 3.58
CA ILE A 119 -8.55 -0.91 4.28
C ILE A 119 -9.92 -0.23 4.54
N GLN A 120 -11.02 -0.88 4.15
CA GLN A 120 -12.39 -0.36 4.33
C GLN A 120 -12.59 1.03 3.72
N ILE A 121 -12.41 1.18 2.39
CA ILE A 121 -12.79 2.43 1.71
C ILE A 121 -14.31 2.62 1.80
N THR A 122 -14.73 3.83 2.18
CA THR A 122 -16.14 4.16 2.43
C THR A 122 -16.49 5.52 1.85
N GLY A 123 -17.68 5.66 1.28
CA GLY A 123 -18.18 6.93 0.74
C GLY A 123 -17.91 7.14 -0.74
N ARG A 124 -18.91 7.67 -1.46
CA ARG A 124 -18.88 7.90 -2.92
C ARG A 124 -17.60 8.59 -3.40
N THR A 125 -17.13 9.61 -2.66
CA THR A 125 -15.91 10.34 -3.02
C THR A 125 -14.68 9.43 -3.06
N ASN A 126 -14.55 8.52 -2.08
CA ASN A 126 -13.40 7.61 -2.02
C ASN A 126 -13.48 6.53 -3.10
N TYR A 127 -14.67 6.01 -3.39
CA TYR A 127 -14.87 5.07 -4.50
C TYR A 127 -14.52 5.69 -5.85
N ARG A 128 -14.97 6.91 -6.12
CA ARG A 128 -14.60 7.66 -7.34
C ARG A 128 -13.09 7.86 -7.43
N ALA A 129 -12.47 8.40 -6.38
CA ALA A 129 -11.05 8.73 -6.40
C ALA A 129 -10.16 7.48 -6.50
N ALA A 130 -10.54 6.36 -5.87
CA ALA A 130 -9.86 5.08 -6.03
C ALA A 130 -10.04 4.54 -7.46
N GLY A 131 -11.25 4.65 -8.01
CA GLY A 131 -11.55 4.22 -9.36
C GLY A 131 -10.73 4.96 -10.42
N GLU A 132 -10.69 6.29 -10.35
CA GLU A 132 -9.89 7.14 -11.23
C GLU A 132 -8.39 6.79 -11.17
N ALA A 133 -7.85 6.56 -9.96
CA ALA A 133 -6.43 6.25 -9.78
C ALA A 133 -6.05 4.84 -10.22
N LEU A 134 -7.00 3.90 -10.26
CA LEU A 134 -6.78 2.50 -10.61
C LEU A 134 -7.25 2.14 -12.02
N ASP A 135 -7.81 3.12 -12.75
CA ASP A 135 -8.49 2.96 -14.04
C ASP A 135 -9.62 1.91 -13.97
N LEU A 136 -10.49 2.06 -12.96
CA LEU A 136 -11.63 1.17 -12.69
C LEU A 136 -12.90 2.00 -12.38
N ASP A 137 -14.04 1.61 -12.94
CA ASP A 137 -15.32 2.27 -12.62
C ASP A 137 -15.91 1.79 -11.28
N LEU A 138 -15.25 2.19 -10.18
CA LEU A 138 -15.67 1.83 -8.81
C LEU A 138 -16.83 2.68 -8.29
N GLU A 139 -17.14 3.83 -8.90
CA GLU A 139 -18.33 4.59 -8.50
C GLU A 139 -19.61 3.89 -8.99
N ASN A 140 -19.62 3.39 -10.24
CA ASN A 140 -20.78 2.64 -10.72
C ASN A 140 -20.77 1.18 -10.30
N ASN A 141 -19.60 0.59 -10.02
CA ASN A 141 -19.46 -0.81 -9.60
C ASN A 141 -18.76 -0.96 -8.24
N PRO A 142 -19.30 -0.39 -7.15
CA PRO A 142 -18.60 -0.31 -5.87
C PRO A 142 -18.37 -1.68 -5.21
N THR A 143 -19.18 -2.69 -5.53
CA THR A 143 -18.99 -4.05 -5.00
C THR A 143 -17.66 -4.68 -5.41
N ARG A 144 -17.08 -4.26 -6.56
CA ARG A 144 -15.76 -4.71 -7.01
C ARG A 144 -14.67 -4.46 -5.96
N ALA A 145 -14.80 -3.43 -5.13
CA ALA A 145 -13.82 -3.16 -4.07
C ALA A 145 -13.72 -4.28 -3.00
N ALA A 146 -14.67 -5.21 -2.97
CA ALA A 146 -14.60 -6.41 -2.11
C ALA A 146 -13.92 -7.61 -2.79
N ASP A 147 -13.70 -7.57 -4.10
CA ASP A 147 -12.98 -8.62 -4.83
C ASP A 147 -11.49 -8.58 -4.44
N PRO A 148 -10.80 -9.73 -4.30
CA PRO A 148 -9.40 -9.74 -3.88
C PRO A 148 -8.45 -8.89 -4.74
N ASP A 149 -8.57 -8.94 -6.06
CA ASP A 149 -7.73 -8.21 -7.01
C ASP A 149 -7.87 -6.69 -6.83
N VAL A 150 -9.10 -6.19 -6.79
CA VAL A 150 -9.40 -4.75 -6.66
C VAL A 150 -9.22 -4.30 -5.21
N GLY A 151 -9.66 -5.10 -4.24
CA GLY A 151 -9.58 -4.80 -2.82
C GLY A 151 -8.14 -4.48 -2.39
N PHE A 152 -7.16 -5.32 -2.74
CA PHE A 152 -5.76 -5.01 -2.43
C PHE A 152 -5.24 -3.77 -3.17
N ARG A 153 -5.62 -3.56 -4.43
CA ARG A 153 -5.25 -2.33 -5.18
C ARG A 153 -5.83 -1.07 -4.53
N THR A 154 -7.06 -1.10 -4.01
CA THR A 154 -7.63 0.03 -3.24
C THR A 154 -6.88 0.28 -1.93
N ALA A 155 -6.42 -0.77 -1.23
CA ALA A 155 -5.62 -0.62 -0.02
C ALA A 155 -4.25 0.02 -0.33
N VAL A 156 -3.63 -0.38 -1.44
CA VAL A 156 -2.38 0.21 -1.94
C VAL A 156 -2.57 1.66 -2.37
N TRP A 157 -3.65 1.98 -3.08
CA TRP A 157 -4.01 3.35 -3.44
C TRP A 157 -4.18 4.23 -2.20
N PHE A 158 -4.89 3.75 -1.18
CA PHE A 158 -5.08 4.48 0.07
C PHE A 158 -3.73 4.76 0.76
N TRP A 159 -2.84 3.75 0.76
CA TRP A 159 -1.50 3.84 1.31
C TRP A 159 -0.63 4.87 0.59
N ASN A 160 -0.61 4.81 -0.74
CA ASN A 160 0.21 5.68 -1.59
C ASN A 160 -0.30 7.12 -1.63
N SER A 161 -1.61 7.34 -1.68
CA SER A 161 -2.22 8.69 -1.64
C SER A 161 -1.88 9.46 -0.35
N ARG A 162 -1.44 8.76 0.70
CA ARG A 162 -0.98 9.33 1.99
C ARG A 162 0.53 9.29 2.18
N ASN A 163 1.29 8.90 1.15
CA ASN A 163 2.75 8.79 1.16
C ASN A 163 3.29 7.94 2.33
N LEU A 164 2.63 6.82 2.63
CA LEU A 164 2.93 6.02 3.82
C LEU A 164 4.23 5.20 3.68
N ASN A 165 4.71 4.96 2.46
CA ASN A 165 6.03 4.36 2.22
C ASN A 165 7.15 5.16 2.90
N LYS A 166 7.12 6.50 2.81
CA LYS A 166 8.10 7.38 3.46
C LYS A 166 8.17 7.18 4.97
N HIS A 167 7.03 6.90 5.61
CA HIS A 167 6.97 6.64 7.04
C HIS A 167 7.43 5.22 7.38
N ALA A 168 7.07 4.24 6.54
CA ALA A 168 7.50 2.86 6.73
C ALA A 168 9.02 2.70 6.60
N ASP A 169 9.64 3.40 5.64
CA ASP A 169 11.09 3.39 5.45
C ASP A 169 11.84 3.89 6.69
N LYS A 170 11.25 4.84 7.41
CA LYS A 170 11.79 5.38 8.67
C LYS A 170 11.40 4.59 9.91
N GLY A 171 10.53 3.57 9.77
CA GLY A 171 9.97 2.83 10.90
C GLY A 171 8.97 3.61 11.76
N GLU A 172 8.39 4.70 11.24
CA GLU A 172 7.46 5.59 11.95
C GLU A 172 6.02 4.99 11.99
N PHE A 173 5.88 3.78 12.54
CA PHE A 173 4.63 3.01 12.49
C PHE A 173 3.43 3.68 13.21
N ASP A 174 3.69 4.42 14.30
CA ASP A 174 2.65 5.19 14.99
C ASP A 174 2.10 6.32 14.10
N ALA A 175 2.97 6.94 13.30
CA ALA A 175 2.60 7.98 12.35
C ALA A 175 1.75 7.43 11.20
N ILE A 176 2.00 6.18 10.79
CA ILE A 176 1.18 5.43 9.83
C ILE A 176 -0.20 5.14 10.43
N THR A 177 -0.24 4.59 11.66
CA THR A 177 -1.49 4.26 12.36
C THR A 177 -2.40 5.48 12.49
N ARG A 178 -1.87 6.62 12.91
CA ARG A 178 -2.65 7.85 13.04
C ARG A 178 -3.19 8.36 11.70
N ARG A 179 -2.45 8.17 10.58
CA ARG A 179 -2.89 8.60 9.24
C ARG A 179 -3.98 7.70 8.64
N ILE A 180 -3.97 6.41 8.98
CA ILE A 180 -4.99 5.46 8.53
C ILE A 180 -6.27 5.64 9.33
N ASN A 181 -6.17 5.70 10.66
CA ASN A 181 -7.32 5.61 11.56
C ASN A 181 -7.73 6.95 12.21
N GLY A 182 -7.02 8.04 11.93
CA GLY A 182 -7.26 9.35 12.58
C GLY A 182 -6.87 9.40 14.07
N GLY A 183 -6.35 8.30 14.62
CA GLY A 183 -6.00 8.11 16.03
C GLY A 183 -5.36 6.76 16.27
N TYR A 184 -5.38 6.27 17.51
CA TYR A 184 -4.67 5.04 17.93
C TYR A 184 -5.60 3.88 18.32
N ASN A 185 -6.85 3.88 17.83
CA ASN A 185 -7.74 2.73 18.05
C ASN A 185 -7.10 1.45 17.48
N GLY A 186 -7.09 0.40 18.29
CA GLY A 186 -6.48 -0.89 17.92
C GLY A 186 -4.95 -0.94 17.96
N LYS A 187 -4.26 0.10 18.45
CA LYS A 187 -2.78 0.21 18.41
C LYS A 187 -2.05 -1.05 18.87
N ALA A 188 -2.39 -1.59 20.03
CA ALA A 188 -1.72 -2.78 20.58
C ALA A 188 -1.75 -3.98 19.60
N SER A 189 -2.87 -4.19 18.92
CA SER A 189 -2.98 -5.26 17.92
C SER A 189 -2.24 -4.94 16.62
N ARG A 190 -2.25 -3.69 16.16
CA ARG A 190 -1.45 -3.23 14.99
C ARG A 190 0.04 -3.41 15.25
N ASP A 191 0.50 -3.01 16.43
CA ASP A 191 1.89 -3.19 16.87
C ASP A 191 2.26 -4.67 16.92
N SER A 192 1.37 -5.53 17.43
CA SER A 192 1.59 -6.99 17.42
C SER A 192 1.74 -7.58 16.02
N TYR A 193 0.93 -7.15 15.04
CA TYR A 193 1.13 -7.56 13.64
C TYR A 193 2.44 -7.00 13.09
N TYR A 194 2.75 -5.73 13.35
CA TYR A 194 3.94 -5.09 12.81
C TYR A 194 5.23 -5.75 13.31
N GLN A 195 5.32 -6.02 14.62
CA GLN A 195 6.46 -6.70 15.20
C GLN A 195 6.63 -8.14 14.65
N ARG A 196 5.52 -8.85 14.40
CA ARG A 196 5.59 -10.17 13.73
C ARG A 196 6.07 -10.04 12.29
N ALA A 197 5.55 -9.08 11.54
CA ALA A 197 5.91 -8.88 10.14
C ALA A 197 7.38 -8.45 9.97
N LEU A 198 7.89 -7.56 10.83
CA LEU A 198 9.30 -7.17 10.84
C LEU A 198 10.22 -8.38 11.07
N ARG A 199 9.92 -9.23 12.06
CA ARG A 199 10.74 -10.43 12.33
C ARG A 199 10.77 -11.42 11.16
N LEU A 200 9.70 -11.47 10.37
CA LEU A 200 9.59 -12.37 9.23
C LEU A 200 10.31 -11.82 8.00
N LEU A 201 10.12 -10.54 7.71
CA LEU A 201 10.50 -9.93 6.43
C LEU A 201 11.79 -9.11 6.51
N ALA A 202 11.95 -8.31 7.56
CA ALA A 202 13.02 -7.32 7.71
C ALA A 202 14.10 -7.83 8.68
N LYS A 203 14.77 -8.91 8.28
CA LYS A 203 15.88 -9.52 9.04
C LYS A 203 17.15 -8.67 9.00
#